data_AF-A0A2T1FG09-F1
#
_entry.id   AF-A0A2T1FG09-F1
#
_cell.length_a   1.000
_cell.length_b   1.000
_cell.length_c   1.000
_cell.angle_alpha   90.00
_cell.angle_beta   90.00
_cell.angle_gamma   90.00
#
_symmetry.space_group_name_H-M   'P 1'
#
loop_
_entity.id
_entity.type
_entity.pdbx_description
1 polymer ?
#
loop_
_entity_poly.entity_id
_entity_poly.type
_entity_poly.pdbx_seq_one_letter_code
_entity_poly.pdbx_strand_id
1 'polypeptide(L)'
;IKGGAIAYGQMGDANASIPTPQPVHMRPMFGSFGGAIGATCLTFVSQAARDRDIAAQLGLQKATVAVSGTRQISKRDMKLNDYLPHMEVDPETYEVRADGQLLTCEPATVLPMAQRYFLF
;
A
#
# COMPACT_ATOMS: atom_id res chain seq x y z
N ILE A 1 10.85 -4.89 4.86
CA ILE A 1 11.66 -3.87 5.56
C ILE A 1 10.80 -2.62 5.77
N LYS A 2 10.89 -1.98 6.94
CA LYS A 2 10.22 -0.72 7.26
C LYS A 2 11.23 0.18 7.98
N GLY A 3 11.49 1.37 7.45
CA GLY A 3 12.42 2.33 8.07
C GLY A 3 13.81 1.75 8.38
N GLY A 4 14.33 0.88 7.51
CA GLY A 4 15.64 0.22 7.70
C GLY A 4 15.63 -1.09 8.51
N ALA A 5 14.52 -1.47 9.16
CA ALA A 5 14.43 -2.71 9.94
C ALA A 5 13.51 -3.77 9.30
N ILE A 6 13.72 -5.05 9.60
CA ILE A 6 12.79 -6.11 9.21
C ILE A 6 11.56 -6.03 10.13
N ALA A 7 10.40 -5.70 9.55
CA ALA A 7 9.12 -5.61 10.27
C ALA A 7 8.29 -6.90 10.18
N TYR A 8 8.42 -7.66 9.10
CA TYR A 8 7.69 -8.90 8.88
C TYR A 8 8.52 -9.85 8.01
N GLY A 9 8.29 -11.16 8.17
CA GLY A 9 8.91 -12.19 7.34
C GLY A 9 8.13 -13.51 7.40
N GLN A 10 8.33 -14.35 6.38
CA GLN A 10 7.91 -15.75 6.40
C GLN A 10 8.86 -16.51 7.35
N MET A 11 8.32 -17.10 8.41
CA MET A 11 9.11 -17.71 9.46
C MET A 11 8.48 -19.02 9.93
N GLY A 12 9.31 -20.05 10.02
CA GLY A 12 8.97 -21.39 10.47
C GLY A 12 8.65 -21.50 11.96
N ASP A 13 8.76 -22.72 12.49
CA ASP A 13 8.64 -22.98 13.92
C ASP A 13 9.77 -22.30 14.71
N ALA A 14 9.42 -21.62 15.80
CA ALA A 14 10.35 -20.91 16.67
C ALA A 14 11.21 -21.86 17.53
N ASN A 15 10.77 -23.11 17.75
CA ASN A 15 11.52 -24.11 18.51
C ASN A 15 12.39 -25.02 17.62
N ALA A 16 12.40 -24.79 16.31
CA ALA A 16 13.21 -25.56 15.38
C ALA A 16 14.70 -25.16 15.44
N SER A 17 15.57 -26.00 14.90
CA SER A 17 17.02 -25.76 14.88
C SER A 17 17.46 -24.63 13.93
N ILE A 18 16.64 -24.29 12.94
CA ILE A 18 16.85 -23.25 11.92
C ILE A 18 15.49 -22.63 11.53
N PRO A 19 15.41 -21.48 10.82
CA PRO A 19 14.15 -20.77 10.60
C PRO A 19 13.23 -21.32 9.49
N THR A 20 13.66 -22.33 8.75
CA THR A 20 12.95 -22.89 7.57
C THR A 20 11.96 -24.04 7.84
N PRO A 21 12.00 -24.81 8.94
CA PRO A 21 11.06 -25.88 9.23
C PRO A 21 9.63 -25.39 9.43
N GLN A 22 8.68 -26.19 8.99
CA GLN A 22 7.25 -25.88 9.02
C GLN A 22 6.70 -25.83 10.46
N PRO A 23 5.61 -25.08 10.73
CA PRO A 23 4.81 -24.31 9.76
C PRO A 23 5.41 -22.93 9.47
N VAL A 24 5.66 -22.66 8.18
CA VAL A 24 6.12 -21.35 7.70
C VAL A 24 4.91 -20.48 7.42
N HIS A 25 4.81 -19.37 8.15
CA HIS A 25 3.81 -18.34 7.91
C HIS A 25 4.36 -16.96 8.22
N MET A 26 3.61 -15.93 7.83
CA MET A 26 3.99 -14.54 8.08
C MET A 26 3.97 -14.24 9.58
N ARG A 27 5.08 -13.71 10.11
CA ARG A 27 5.21 -13.31 11.52
C ARG A 27 5.80 -11.90 11.66
N PRO A 28 5.40 -11.13 12.69
CA PRO A 28 6.05 -9.87 13.03
C PRO A 28 7.50 -10.11 13.47
N MET A 29 8.41 -9.27 12.97
CA MET A 29 9.84 -9.29 13.29
C MET A 29 10.19 -8.11 14.22
N PHE A 30 11.44 -8.01 14.67
CA PHE A 30 11.86 -7.01 15.68
C PHE A 30 11.48 -5.56 15.35
N GLY A 31 11.43 -5.17 14.07
CA GLY A 31 10.99 -3.82 13.66
C GLY A 31 9.52 -3.50 13.97
N SER A 32 8.72 -4.50 14.35
CA SER A 32 7.30 -4.36 14.68
C SER A 32 7.01 -4.30 16.18
N PHE A 33 8.04 -4.20 17.04
CA PHE A 33 7.87 -4.25 18.50
C PHE A 33 8.53 -3.07 19.22
N GLY A 34 7.96 -2.71 20.37
CA GLY A 34 8.52 -1.74 21.31
C GLY A 34 8.92 -0.40 20.67
N GLY A 35 10.03 0.17 21.13
CA GLY A 35 10.55 1.45 20.65
C GLY A 35 10.96 1.44 19.16
N ALA A 36 11.21 0.27 18.57
CA ALA A 36 11.54 0.16 17.14
C ALA A 36 10.39 0.66 16.25
N ILE A 37 9.13 0.52 16.71
CA ILE A 37 7.96 1.03 15.98
C ILE A 37 8.04 2.55 15.84
N GLY A 38 8.43 3.27 16.91
CA GLY A 38 8.56 4.73 16.91
C GLY A 38 9.63 5.21 15.91
N ALA A 39 10.78 4.53 15.89
CA ALA A 39 11.92 4.89 15.04
C ALA A 39 11.76 4.50 13.56
N THR A 40 10.97 3.47 13.23
CA THR A 40 10.88 2.91 11.87
C THR A 40 9.59 3.29 11.13
N CYS A 41 8.64 3.92 11.83
CA CYS A 41 7.35 4.31 11.29
C CYS A 41 7.13 5.82 11.32
N LEU A 42 6.27 6.28 10.41
CA LEU A 42 5.87 7.67 10.29
C LEU A 42 4.35 7.77 10.45
N THR A 43 3.89 8.86 11.02
CA THR A 43 2.47 9.26 11.02
C THR A 43 2.33 10.48 10.11
N PHE A 44 1.66 10.32 8.97
CA PHE A 44 1.40 11.46 8.08
C PHE A 44 0.26 12.32 8.62
N VAL A 45 0.48 13.63 8.70
CA VAL A 45 -0.48 14.61 9.24
C VAL A 45 -0.59 15.80 8.29
N SER A 46 -1.59 16.67 8.49
CA SER A 46 -1.64 17.95 7.76
C SER A 46 -0.52 18.88 8.23
N GLN A 47 -0.10 19.80 7.36
CA GLN A 47 0.86 20.84 7.73
C GLN A 47 0.40 21.61 8.98
N ALA A 48 -0.86 22.03 9.03
CA ALA A 48 -1.43 22.76 10.17
C ALA A 48 -1.38 21.97 11.49
N ALA A 49 -1.51 20.64 11.46
CA ALA A 49 -1.39 19.80 12.66
C ALA A 49 0.07 19.70 13.12
N ARG A 50 1.01 19.56 12.17
CA ARG A 50 2.45 19.59 12.48
C ARG A 50 2.86 20.93 13.08
N ASP A 51 2.39 22.04 12.52
CA ASP A 51 2.72 23.40 13.00
C ASP A 51 2.19 23.67 14.42
N ARG A 52 1.14 22.96 14.83
CA ARG A 52 0.58 23.00 16.20
C ARG A 52 1.21 21.97 17.13
N ASP A 53 2.26 21.28 16.71
CA ASP A 53 2.93 20.24 17.49
C ASP A 53 1.97 19.14 17.99
N ILE A 54 1.15 18.61 17.07
CA ILE A 54 0.18 17.54 17.38
C ILE A 54 0.84 16.29 17.99
N ALA A 55 2.13 16.07 17.72
CA ALA A 55 2.88 14.95 18.27
C ALA A 55 3.01 15.08 19.79
N ALA A 56 3.44 16.24 20.28
CA ALA A 56 3.54 16.50 21.72
C ALA A 56 2.17 16.49 22.39
N GLN A 57 1.16 17.15 21.80
CA GLN A 57 -0.19 17.22 22.38
C GLN A 57 -0.83 15.83 22.61
N LEU A 58 -0.54 14.87 21.74
CA LEU A 58 -1.09 13.51 21.81
C LEU A 58 -0.09 12.47 22.33
N GLY A 59 1.12 12.88 22.74
CA GLY A 59 2.17 11.96 23.21
C GLY A 59 2.64 10.94 22.17
N LEU A 60 2.59 11.29 20.88
CA LEU A 60 2.95 10.38 19.78
C LEU A 60 4.45 10.07 19.80
N GLN A 61 4.78 8.78 19.78
CA GLN A 61 6.17 8.30 19.73
C GLN A 61 6.73 8.15 18.31
N LYS A 62 5.85 8.07 17.30
CA LYS A 62 6.24 8.03 15.89
C LYS A 62 6.52 9.44 15.39
N ALA A 63 7.51 9.59 14.52
CA ALA A 63 7.73 10.87 13.85
C ALA A 63 6.51 11.25 13.00
N THR A 64 5.96 12.44 13.23
CA THR A 64 4.93 12.99 12.35
C THR A 64 5.58 13.60 11.11
N VAL A 65 4.95 13.49 9.95
CA VAL A 65 5.42 14.09 8.68
C VAL A 65 4.25 14.82 8.03
N ALA A 66 4.46 16.08 7.65
CA ALA A 66 3.43 16.85 6.99
C ALA A 66 3.25 16.40 5.54
N VAL A 67 2.00 16.12 5.16
CA VAL A 67 1.62 15.94 3.75
C VAL A 67 1.72 17.28 3.03
N SER A 68 2.35 17.29 1.85
CA SER A 68 2.56 18.46 1.01
C SER A 68 2.49 18.10 -0.48
N GLY A 69 2.47 19.11 -1.36
CA GLY A 69 2.50 18.90 -2.82
C GLY A 69 1.20 18.37 -3.45
N THR A 70 0.08 18.39 -2.74
CA THR A 70 -1.18 17.72 -3.19
C THR A 70 -2.04 18.54 -4.14
N ARG A 71 -1.80 19.86 -4.25
CA ARG A 71 -2.66 20.78 -5.04
C ARG A 71 -2.09 21.15 -6.41
N GLN A 72 -0.84 20.78 -6.67
CA GLN A 72 -0.13 21.11 -7.91
C GLN A 72 0.06 19.90 -8.83
N ILE A 73 -0.33 18.71 -8.35
CA ILE A 73 -0.28 17.48 -9.13
C ILE A 73 -1.55 17.32 -9.99
N SER A 74 -1.38 16.67 -11.13
CA SER A 74 -2.38 16.38 -12.14
C SER A 74 -2.28 14.91 -12.58
N LYS A 75 -3.12 14.49 -13.53
CA LYS A 75 -3.00 13.17 -14.17
C LYS A 75 -1.62 12.97 -14.82
N ARG A 76 -0.96 14.05 -15.27
CA ARG A 76 0.37 14.01 -15.90
C ARG A 76 1.51 13.61 -14.95
N ASP A 77 1.29 13.73 -13.65
CA ASP A 77 2.30 13.39 -12.65
C ASP A 77 2.31 11.90 -12.28
N MET A 78 1.29 11.14 -12.73
CA MET A 78 1.16 9.71 -12.50
C MET A 78 2.20 8.93 -13.30
N LYS A 79 3.15 8.29 -12.61
CA LYS A 79 4.21 7.52 -13.26
C LYS A 79 3.62 6.31 -13.98
N LEU A 80 4.00 6.16 -15.26
CA LEU A 80 3.57 5.07 -16.15
C LEU A 80 2.05 5.03 -16.43
N ASN A 81 1.28 6.03 -15.99
CA ASN A 81 -0.20 5.99 -15.98
C ASN A 81 -0.82 7.39 -16.18
N ASP A 82 -0.31 8.17 -17.12
CA ASP A 82 -0.69 9.58 -17.34
C ASP A 82 -1.62 9.83 -18.55
N TYR A 83 -2.05 8.76 -19.23
CA TYR A 83 -2.94 8.83 -20.38
C TYR A 83 -4.28 9.50 -20.03
N LEU A 84 -4.73 10.40 -20.90
CA LEU A 84 -5.93 11.24 -20.79
C LEU A 84 -6.75 11.15 -22.09
N PRO A 85 -7.42 10.01 -22.34
CA PRO A 85 -8.30 9.87 -23.51
C PRO A 85 -9.56 10.73 -23.39
N HIS A 86 -10.19 11.00 -24.52
CA HIS A 86 -11.60 11.41 -24.53
C HIS A 86 -12.46 10.18 -24.20
N MET A 87 -13.18 10.25 -23.08
CA MET A 87 -14.04 9.16 -22.61
C MET A 87 -15.51 9.43 -22.95
N GLU A 88 -16.17 8.44 -23.51
CA GLU A 88 -17.60 8.45 -23.83
C GLU A 88 -18.28 7.22 -23.21
N VAL A 89 -19.49 7.41 -22.67
CA VAL A 89 -20.31 6.32 -22.13
C VAL A 89 -21.72 6.46 -22.72
N ASP A 90 -22.19 5.42 -23.39
CA ASP A 90 -23.55 5.40 -23.92
C ASP A 90 -24.56 5.19 -22.76
N PRO A 91 -25.59 6.05 -22.60
CA PRO A 91 -26.48 6.02 -21.45
C PRO A 91 -27.51 4.87 -21.48
N GLU A 92 -27.71 4.23 -22.63
CA GLU A 92 -28.70 3.15 -22.79
C GLU A 92 -28.05 1.77 -22.76
N THR A 93 -26.90 1.63 -23.42
CA THR A 93 -26.19 0.36 -23.59
C THR A 93 -25.02 0.18 -22.63
N TYR A 94 -24.55 1.27 -22.02
CA TYR A 94 -23.35 1.32 -21.17
C TYR A 94 -22.04 0.97 -21.89
N GLU A 95 -22.00 1.03 -23.22
CA GLU A 95 -20.74 0.94 -23.96
C GLU A 95 -19.80 2.08 -23.56
N VAL A 96 -18.54 1.72 -23.28
CA VAL A 96 -17.50 2.69 -22.91
C VAL A 96 -16.51 2.82 -24.07
N ARG A 97 -16.22 4.05 -24.49
CA ARG A 97 -15.23 4.34 -25.54
C ARG A 97 -14.13 5.25 -25.03
N ALA A 98 -12.90 5.01 -25.48
CA ALA A 98 -11.75 5.90 -25.31
C ALA A 98 -11.20 6.27 -26.69
N ASP A 99 -11.13 7.57 -26.99
CA ASP A 99 -10.72 8.09 -28.31
C ASP A 99 -11.49 7.40 -29.47
N GLY A 100 -12.81 7.21 -29.26
CA GLY A 100 -13.73 6.54 -30.19
C GLY A 100 -13.66 5.00 -30.22
N GLN A 101 -12.66 4.39 -29.57
CA GLN A 101 -12.49 2.93 -29.54
C GLN A 101 -13.31 2.29 -28.43
N LEU A 102 -14.12 1.29 -28.76
CA LEU A 102 -14.88 0.50 -27.78
C LEU A 102 -13.94 -0.25 -26.85
N LEU A 103 -14.06 0.00 -25.55
CA LEU A 103 -13.34 -0.71 -24.50
C LEU A 103 -14.19 -1.88 -24.02
N THR A 104 -13.80 -3.08 -24.39
CA THR A 104 -14.45 -4.31 -23.92
C THR A 104 -13.42 -5.42 -23.72
N CYS A 105 -13.72 -6.36 -22.85
CA CYS A 105 -12.97 -7.59 -22.70
C CYS A 105 -13.89 -8.71 -22.20
N GLU A 106 -13.57 -9.93 -22.62
CA GLU A 106 -14.25 -11.11 -22.10
C GLU A 106 -13.85 -11.37 -20.65
N PRO A 107 -14.78 -11.84 -19.80
CA PRO A 107 -14.45 -12.20 -18.43
C PRO A 107 -13.48 -13.39 -18.40
N ALA A 108 -12.43 -13.30 -17.58
CA ALA A 108 -11.53 -14.42 -17.34
C ALA A 108 -12.19 -15.45 -16.41
N THR A 109 -12.12 -16.73 -16.78
CA THR A 109 -12.68 -17.84 -15.97
C THR A 109 -11.73 -18.35 -14.88
N VAL A 110 -10.42 -18.11 -15.04
CA VAL A 110 -9.37 -18.51 -14.10
C VAL A 110 -8.29 -17.41 -14.07
N LEU A 111 -7.74 -17.12 -12.90
CA LEU A 111 -6.69 -16.11 -12.73
C LEU A 111 -5.39 -16.72 -12.14
N PRO A 112 -4.20 -16.18 -12.51
CA PRO A 112 -2.97 -16.47 -11.81
C PRO A 112 -3.01 -15.91 -10.38
N MET A 113 -2.05 -16.33 -9.54
CA MET A 113 -1.94 -15.83 -8.16
C MET A 113 -3.21 -16.07 -7.29
N ALA A 114 -3.99 -17.13 -7.60
CA ALA A 114 -5.21 -17.49 -6.88
C ALA A 114 -5.09 -18.89 -6.21
N GLN A 115 -5.91 -19.86 -6.62
CA GLN A 115 -6.07 -21.19 -6.01
C GLN A 115 -4.76 -21.99 -5.79
N ARG A 116 -3.68 -21.67 -6.52
CA ARG A 116 -2.37 -22.29 -6.32
C ARG A 116 -1.68 -21.89 -5.00
N TYR A 117 -1.92 -20.68 -4.51
CA TYR A 117 -1.13 -20.08 -3.42
C TYR A 117 -1.88 -19.96 -2.10
N PHE A 118 -3.20 -19.95 -2.12
CA PHE A 118 -4.03 -19.77 -0.94
C PHE A 118 -4.69 -21.10 -0.54
N LEU A 119 -4.64 -21.42 0.75
CA LEU A 119 -5.31 -22.60 1.31
C LEU A 119 -6.84 -22.44 1.25
N PHE A 120 -7.32 -21.21 1.34
CA PHE A 120 -8.71 -20.78 1.25
C PHE A 120 -8.81 -19.46 0.51
#